data_AF-Q5H854-F1
#
_entry.id   AF-Q5H854-F1
#
_cell.length_a   1.000
_cell.length_b   1.000
_cell.length_c   1.000
_cell.angle_alpha   90.00
_cell.angle_beta   90.00
_cell.angle_gamma   90.00
#
_symmetry.space_group_name_H-M   'P 1'
#
loop_
_entity.id
_entity.type
_entity.pdbx_description
1 polymer ?
#
loop_
_entity_poly.entity_id
_entity_poly.type
_entity_poly.pdbx_seq_one_letter_code
_entity_poly.pdbx_strand_id
1 'polypeptide(L)'
;MPRLVDLRKKPYCLNDEQITWVENTLAHLTDEEKIGQLFVNLFFFGGDAFSGNNLSNQELMNRYHIGGARYMNGSPEQVQGLINELQSYSKVPLLVAANCDSGGDGAVKGGTYISSGAQSEASRDPRIPYLAGLVSAREETALGVNVNFDPCVDIVQNWRNTIVNTRAYGTNADDVITYTSAYLEGLTAERDVIQCIKHFPGDGKEERDQHLVLGVNELSPEEWDKSFGRVYRHHIEAGVEMIMAGHIALPYYQQRLNPSLTDEDILPATLAPELIQDLLKEKLEFNGLVITDASHMLGMTAAMRREDYVPAAIAAGCDMFLFFNNLEEDFEFMLNGYRKGVITDERLHDALRRILGLKAKLNLHIKQAEGTLLKSADELAIIGCEEHLAWQREAADKAITLLKDTQKNLPISPETHRRIRLYYLEGEKEGIMAASTEVVDNLKAALEARGYEVTVNDGTTR
;
A
#
# COMPACT_ATOMS: atom_id res chain seq x y z
N MET A 1 -23.77 -18.06 0.25
CA MET A 1 -23.87 -17.01 -0.80
C MET A 1 -23.00 -15.88 -0.33
N PRO A 2 -22.12 -15.32 -1.18
CA PRO A 2 -21.18 -14.29 -0.77
C PRO A 2 -21.91 -13.07 -0.20
N ARG A 3 -21.34 -12.45 0.85
CA ARG A 3 -21.87 -11.20 1.43
C ARG A 3 -21.69 -10.05 0.44
N LEU A 4 -22.78 -9.66 -0.22
CA LEU A 4 -22.80 -8.51 -1.13
C LEU A 4 -22.58 -7.19 -0.39
N VAL A 5 -22.01 -6.21 -1.08
CA VAL A 5 -21.74 -4.88 -0.56
C VAL A 5 -23.02 -4.12 -0.26
N ASP A 6 -23.04 -3.48 0.91
CA ASP A 6 -24.03 -2.50 1.29
C ASP A 6 -23.40 -1.10 1.24
N LEU A 7 -23.68 -0.37 0.15
CA LEU A 7 -23.12 0.96 -0.10
C LEU A 7 -23.61 2.04 0.88
N ARG A 8 -24.66 1.75 1.67
CA ARG A 8 -25.16 2.67 2.71
C ARG A 8 -24.44 2.49 4.03
N LYS A 9 -23.80 1.34 4.23
CA LYS A 9 -23.06 1.05 5.45
C LYS A 9 -21.62 1.52 5.33
N LYS A 10 -21.00 1.62 6.49
CA LYS A 10 -19.55 1.78 6.64
C LYS A 10 -18.83 0.70 5.82
N PRO A 11 -17.77 1.04 5.07
CA PRO A 11 -17.07 2.33 5.04
C PRO A 11 -17.57 3.33 3.98
N TYR A 12 -18.57 2.94 3.18
CA TYR A 12 -19.08 3.73 2.06
C TYR A 12 -19.95 4.91 2.48
N CYS A 13 -21.00 4.63 3.27
CA CYS A 13 -21.96 5.63 3.77
C CYS A 13 -22.56 6.53 2.66
N LEU A 14 -22.84 5.98 1.48
CA LEU A 14 -23.32 6.76 0.33
C LEU A 14 -24.78 7.19 0.49
N ASN A 15 -25.07 8.39 -0.03
CA ASN A 15 -26.43 8.88 -0.18
C ASN A 15 -27.12 8.32 -1.44
N ASP A 16 -28.40 8.65 -1.63
CA ASP A 16 -29.22 8.14 -2.73
C ASP A 16 -28.73 8.57 -4.12
N GLU A 17 -28.20 9.78 -4.25
CA GLU A 17 -27.68 10.31 -5.51
C GLU A 17 -26.39 9.59 -5.91
N GLN A 18 -25.47 9.40 -4.95
CA GLN A 18 -24.23 8.66 -5.15
C GLN A 18 -24.50 7.20 -5.53
N ILE A 19 -25.44 6.52 -4.85
CA ILE A 19 -25.82 5.15 -5.21
C ILE A 19 -26.49 5.11 -6.59
N THR A 20 -27.36 6.07 -6.90
CA THR A 20 -27.96 6.18 -8.23
C THR A 20 -26.89 6.32 -9.31
N TRP A 21 -25.85 7.12 -9.07
CA TRP A 21 -24.70 7.23 -9.97
C TRP A 21 -23.97 5.89 -10.14
N VAL A 22 -23.73 5.14 -9.05
CA VAL A 22 -23.07 3.83 -9.10
C VAL A 22 -23.86 2.85 -9.96
N GLU A 23 -25.15 2.68 -9.69
CA GLU A 23 -26.00 1.71 -10.39
C GLU A 23 -26.21 2.10 -11.86
N ASN A 24 -26.42 3.39 -12.14
CA ASN A 24 -26.55 3.87 -13.51
C ASN A 24 -25.25 3.71 -14.30
N THR A 25 -24.11 4.03 -13.69
CA THR A 25 -22.81 3.84 -14.35
C THR A 25 -22.62 2.37 -14.69
N LEU A 26 -22.79 1.47 -13.71
CA LEU A 26 -22.64 0.03 -13.90
C LEU A 26 -23.55 -0.53 -15.02
N ALA A 27 -24.80 -0.07 -15.09
CA ALA A 27 -25.76 -0.51 -16.11
C ALA A 27 -25.37 -0.12 -17.55
N HIS A 28 -24.53 0.91 -17.71
CA HIS A 28 -24.10 1.43 -19.03
C HIS A 28 -22.67 1.02 -19.41
N LEU A 29 -21.96 0.26 -18.56
CA LEU A 29 -20.66 -0.29 -18.91
C LEU A 29 -20.83 -1.55 -19.78
N THR A 30 -20.03 -1.65 -20.85
CA THR A 30 -19.88 -2.92 -21.57
C THR A 30 -19.13 -3.95 -20.72
N ASP A 31 -19.14 -5.22 -21.11
CA ASP A 31 -18.39 -6.24 -20.39
C ASP A 31 -16.88 -5.92 -20.37
N GLU A 32 -16.31 -5.43 -21.47
CA GLU A 32 -14.92 -5.00 -21.54
C GLU A 32 -14.64 -3.82 -20.60
N GLU A 33 -15.54 -2.83 -20.52
CA GLU A 33 -15.39 -1.71 -19.58
C GLU A 33 -15.49 -2.18 -18.13
N LYS A 34 -16.39 -3.11 -17.83
CA LYS A 34 -16.50 -3.76 -16.51
C LYS A 34 -15.21 -4.49 -16.15
N ILE A 35 -14.65 -5.28 -17.06
CA ILE A 35 -13.37 -5.98 -16.82
C ILE A 35 -12.24 -4.98 -16.57
N GLY A 36 -12.17 -3.90 -17.36
CA GLY A 36 -11.17 -2.85 -17.17
C GLY A 36 -11.19 -2.23 -15.77
N GLN A 37 -12.39 -2.03 -15.20
CA GLN A 37 -12.54 -1.49 -13.86
C GLN A 37 -11.95 -2.37 -12.75
N LEU A 38 -11.77 -3.67 -13.00
CA LEU A 38 -11.16 -4.58 -12.03
C LEU A 38 -9.64 -4.40 -11.90
N PHE A 39 -8.99 -3.69 -12.82
CA PHE A 39 -7.54 -3.58 -12.81
C PHE A 39 -7.03 -2.24 -12.27
N VAL A 40 -5.92 -2.32 -11.53
CA VAL A 40 -5.02 -1.18 -11.30
C VAL A 40 -3.78 -1.37 -12.18
N ASN A 41 -3.43 -0.42 -13.03
CA ASN A 41 -2.22 -0.51 -13.86
C ASN A 41 -1.05 0.29 -13.27
N LEU A 42 0.17 -0.20 -13.45
CA LEU A 42 1.40 0.52 -13.14
C LEU A 42 1.86 1.32 -14.37
N PHE A 43 1.90 2.64 -14.25
CA PHE A 43 2.33 3.56 -15.31
C PHE A 43 3.78 4.01 -15.13
N PHE A 44 4.46 4.24 -16.25
CA PHE A 44 5.88 4.61 -16.29
C PHE A 44 6.07 5.99 -16.93
N PHE A 45 7.15 6.68 -16.55
CA PHE A 45 7.60 7.86 -17.28
C PHE A 45 8.47 7.44 -18.46
N GLY A 46 7.91 7.52 -19.68
CA GLY A 46 8.57 7.04 -20.89
C GLY A 46 8.13 5.62 -21.25
N GLY A 47 9.06 4.78 -21.73
CA GLY A 47 8.73 3.40 -22.11
C GLY A 47 8.38 2.53 -20.91
N ASP A 48 7.36 1.67 -21.05
CA ASP A 48 6.96 0.72 -20.02
C ASP A 48 8.00 -0.42 -19.94
N ALA A 49 8.87 -0.34 -18.92
CA ALA A 49 9.91 -1.33 -18.68
C ALA A 49 9.40 -2.61 -17.99
N PHE A 50 8.14 -2.64 -17.54
CA PHE A 50 7.56 -3.75 -16.80
C PHE A 50 6.75 -4.68 -17.70
N SER A 51 5.74 -4.15 -18.39
CA SER A 51 4.97 -4.94 -19.36
C SER A 51 5.60 -4.98 -20.75
N GLY A 52 6.51 -4.04 -21.06
CA GLY A 52 7.16 -3.94 -22.37
C GLY A 52 6.27 -3.38 -23.48
N ASN A 53 5.10 -2.84 -23.14
CA ASN A 53 4.18 -2.27 -24.13
C ASN A 53 4.68 -0.90 -24.66
N ASN A 54 4.25 -0.55 -25.87
CA ASN A 54 4.59 0.72 -26.54
C ASN A 54 3.38 1.61 -26.77
N LEU A 55 2.27 1.36 -26.06
CA LEU A 55 1.04 2.13 -26.20
C LEU A 55 1.19 3.47 -25.46
N SER A 56 0.62 4.52 -26.04
CA SER A 56 0.44 5.78 -25.33
C SER A 56 -0.54 5.60 -24.16
N ASN A 57 -0.47 6.49 -23.18
CA ASN A 57 -1.42 6.52 -22.05
C ASN A 57 -2.88 6.59 -22.54
N GLN A 58 -3.16 7.35 -23.59
CA GLN A 58 -4.50 7.42 -24.18
C GLN A 58 -4.95 6.08 -24.77
N GLU A 59 -4.08 5.39 -25.50
CA GLU A 59 -4.39 4.07 -26.07
C GLU A 59 -4.62 3.02 -24.98
N LEU A 60 -3.82 3.04 -23.90
CA LEU A 60 -4.01 2.17 -22.74
C LEU A 60 -5.38 2.38 -22.09
N MET A 61 -5.72 3.63 -21.81
CA MET A 61 -6.99 3.97 -21.17
C MET A 61 -8.20 3.63 -22.05
N ASN A 62 -8.10 3.88 -23.35
CA ASN A 62 -9.19 3.58 -24.30
C ASN A 62 -9.36 2.09 -24.58
N ARG A 63 -8.26 1.31 -24.59
CA ARG A 63 -8.30 -0.13 -24.92
C ARG A 63 -8.70 -0.99 -23.73
N TYR A 64 -8.22 -0.66 -22.53
CA TYR A 64 -8.36 -1.52 -21.36
C TYR A 64 -9.27 -0.94 -20.27
N HIS A 65 -9.80 0.28 -20.44
CA HIS A 65 -10.82 0.88 -19.56
C HIS A 65 -10.46 0.81 -18.07
N ILE A 66 -9.18 1.05 -17.78
CA ILE A 66 -8.53 0.75 -16.49
C ILE A 66 -9.26 1.43 -15.33
N GLY A 67 -9.46 0.69 -14.23
CA GLY A 67 -10.21 1.15 -13.04
C GLY A 67 -9.41 1.99 -12.06
N GLY A 68 -8.11 1.69 -11.94
CA GLY A 68 -7.19 2.45 -11.11
C GLY A 68 -5.77 2.53 -11.67
N ALA A 69 -4.98 3.45 -11.12
CA ALA A 69 -3.62 3.68 -11.56
C ALA A 69 -2.67 3.73 -10.37
N ARG A 70 -1.47 3.21 -10.57
CA ARG A 70 -0.26 3.46 -9.77
C ARG A 70 0.79 3.92 -10.77
N TYR A 71 1.84 4.58 -10.31
CA TYR A 71 2.89 5.07 -11.17
C TYR A 71 4.27 4.76 -10.60
N MET A 72 5.30 4.80 -11.43
CA MET A 72 6.68 4.80 -10.96
C MET A 72 7.05 6.14 -10.35
N ASN A 73 8.02 6.16 -9.44
CA ASN A 73 8.43 7.41 -8.81
C ASN A 73 9.08 8.38 -9.83
N GLY A 74 8.84 9.69 -9.68
CA GLY A 74 9.29 10.74 -10.60
C GLY A 74 9.22 12.12 -9.97
N SER A 75 9.54 13.19 -10.71
CA SER A 75 9.42 14.55 -10.19
C SER A 75 7.95 14.92 -9.94
N PRO A 76 7.66 15.89 -9.04
CA PRO A 76 6.29 16.35 -8.80
C PRO A 76 5.50 16.71 -10.06
N GLU A 77 6.13 17.41 -11.01
CA GLU A 77 5.50 17.82 -12.26
C GLU A 77 5.22 16.63 -13.18
N GLN A 78 6.12 15.65 -13.23
CA GLN A 78 5.94 14.44 -14.02
C GLN A 78 4.77 13.61 -13.49
N VAL A 79 4.71 13.41 -12.17
CA VAL A 79 3.65 12.64 -11.52
C VAL A 79 2.30 13.33 -11.68
N GLN A 80 2.18 14.61 -11.32
CA GLN A 80 0.92 15.35 -11.44
C GLN A 80 0.46 15.44 -12.90
N GLY A 81 1.39 15.68 -13.84
CA GLY A 81 1.10 15.71 -15.26
C GLY A 81 0.55 14.37 -15.79
N LEU A 82 1.17 13.25 -15.40
CA LEU A 82 0.70 11.91 -15.74
C LEU A 82 -0.70 11.63 -15.17
N ILE A 83 -0.91 11.92 -13.89
CA ILE A 83 -2.22 11.68 -13.23
C ILE A 83 -3.32 12.50 -13.92
N ASN A 84 -3.06 13.78 -14.20
CA ASN A 84 -4.00 14.65 -14.90
C ASN A 84 -4.30 14.12 -16.31
N GLU A 85 -3.27 13.67 -17.03
CA GLU A 85 -3.43 13.07 -18.35
C GLU A 85 -4.33 11.83 -18.29
N LEU A 86 -4.05 10.89 -17.39
CA LEU A 86 -4.83 9.66 -17.23
C LEU A 86 -6.29 9.94 -16.86
N GLN A 87 -6.54 10.87 -15.92
CA GLN A 87 -7.90 11.27 -15.55
C GLN A 87 -8.64 11.90 -16.73
N SER A 88 -7.96 12.66 -17.60
CA SER A 88 -8.56 13.30 -18.78
C SER A 88 -9.02 12.32 -19.86
N TYR A 89 -8.37 11.15 -19.95
CA TYR A 89 -8.75 10.07 -20.87
C TYR A 89 -9.78 9.09 -20.27
N SER A 90 -10.08 9.22 -18.98
CA SER A 90 -10.89 8.25 -18.26
C SER A 90 -12.39 8.54 -18.37
N LYS A 91 -13.15 7.64 -18.99
CA LYS A 91 -14.63 7.70 -19.00
C LYS A 91 -15.22 7.65 -17.58
N VAL A 92 -14.66 6.78 -16.72
CA VAL A 92 -14.99 6.71 -15.29
C VAL A 92 -13.72 7.13 -14.53
N PRO A 93 -13.77 8.13 -13.63
CA PRO A 93 -12.59 8.61 -12.92
C PRO A 93 -11.79 7.50 -12.23
N LEU A 94 -10.48 7.62 -12.19
CA LEU A 94 -9.58 6.61 -11.65
C LEU A 94 -9.46 6.70 -10.13
N LEU A 95 -9.34 5.52 -9.50
CA LEU A 95 -8.68 5.39 -8.21
C LEU A 95 -7.17 5.43 -8.45
N VAL A 96 -6.50 6.49 -8.00
CA VAL A 96 -5.08 6.70 -8.23
C VAL A 96 -4.36 6.48 -6.91
N ALA A 97 -3.46 5.51 -6.88
CA ALA A 97 -2.81 5.03 -5.67
C ALA A 97 -1.33 5.39 -5.59
N ALA A 98 -0.86 5.62 -4.37
CA ALA A 98 0.54 5.69 -3.99
C ALA A 98 0.82 4.83 -2.75
N ASN A 99 2.11 4.60 -2.48
CA ASN A 99 2.58 3.92 -1.27
C ASN A 99 3.28 4.95 -0.39
N CYS A 100 2.62 5.43 0.64
CA CYS A 100 3.06 6.57 1.45
C CYS A 100 3.26 6.18 2.93
N ASP A 101 3.85 5.01 3.18
CA ASP A 101 4.04 4.40 4.51
C ASP A 101 4.81 5.28 5.51
N SER A 102 5.52 6.31 5.05
CA SER A 102 6.42 7.13 5.89
C SER A 102 6.28 8.65 5.70
N GLY A 103 5.14 9.14 5.23
CA GLY A 103 4.93 10.55 4.88
C GLY A 103 4.69 10.70 3.38
N GLY A 104 5.11 11.81 2.79
CA GLY A 104 5.05 12.00 1.33
C GLY A 104 6.13 11.21 0.57
N ASP A 105 7.12 10.68 1.28
CA ASP A 105 8.10 9.75 0.69
C ASP A 105 7.41 8.46 0.24
N GLY A 106 7.57 8.14 -1.04
CA GLY A 106 6.86 7.07 -1.75
C GLY A 106 5.73 7.53 -2.67
N ALA A 107 5.17 8.74 -2.49
CA ALA A 107 4.28 9.36 -3.47
C ALA A 107 5.04 9.98 -4.65
N VAL A 108 6.21 10.57 -4.40
CA VAL A 108 6.95 11.39 -5.37
C VAL A 108 8.41 11.58 -4.96
N LYS A 109 9.29 11.86 -5.93
CA LYS A 109 10.68 12.20 -5.64
C LYS A 109 10.73 13.53 -4.89
N GLY A 110 11.36 13.52 -3.72
CA GLY A 110 11.43 14.68 -2.83
C GLY A 110 10.22 14.83 -1.91
N GLY A 111 9.32 13.85 -1.88
CA GLY A 111 8.28 13.78 -0.86
C GLY A 111 8.86 13.69 0.56
N THR A 112 8.20 14.30 1.53
CA THR A 112 8.76 14.43 2.87
C THR A 112 8.64 13.13 3.65
N TYR A 113 9.78 12.53 3.99
CA TYR A 113 9.85 11.44 4.96
C TYR A 113 9.66 11.97 6.38
N ILE A 114 8.68 11.45 7.11
CA ILE A 114 8.41 11.76 8.53
C ILE A 114 8.91 10.63 9.43
N SER A 115 8.38 9.42 9.26
CA SER A 115 8.75 8.27 10.09
C SER A 115 8.33 6.95 9.49
N SER A 116 9.16 5.92 9.57
CA SER A 116 8.71 4.54 9.35
C SER A 116 7.82 4.03 10.49
N GLY A 117 7.20 2.86 10.32
CA GLY A 117 6.46 2.19 11.39
C GLY A 117 7.30 1.96 12.66
N ALA A 118 8.51 1.42 12.50
CA ALA A 118 9.41 1.18 13.64
C ALA A 118 9.88 2.48 14.32
N GLN A 119 10.09 3.57 13.56
CA GLN A 119 10.39 4.88 14.15
C GLN A 119 9.19 5.44 14.92
N SER A 120 7.98 5.23 14.40
CA SER A 120 6.74 5.61 15.07
C SER A 120 6.60 4.90 16.41
N GLU A 121 6.82 3.59 16.46
CA GLU A 121 6.84 2.82 17.71
C GLU A 121 7.95 3.30 18.66
N ALA A 122 9.18 3.48 18.15
CA ALA A 122 10.33 3.91 18.94
C ALA A 122 10.13 5.28 19.58
N SER A 123 9.38 6.17 18.93
CA SER A 123 9.05 7.51 19.44
C SER A 123 8.19 7.49 20.71
N ARG A 124 7.41 6.41 20.92
CA ARG A 124 6.41 6.27 21.99
C ARG A 124 5.37 7.40 22.02
N ASP A 125 5.15 8.04 20.89
CA ASP A 125 4.27 9.19 20.75
C ASP A 125 3.39 9.02 19.49
N PRO A 126 2.08 8.70 19.65
CA PRO A 126 1.16 8.55 18.52
C PRO A 126 1.04 9.81 17.65
N ARG A 127 1.50 10.97 18.12
CA ARG A 127 1.62 12.16 17.28
C ARG A 127 2.52 11.93 16.07
N ILE A 128 3.60 11.16 16.19
CA ILE A 128 4.55 10.94 15.10
C ILE A 128 3.89 10.24 13.89
N PRO A 129 3.25 9.07 14.05
CA PRO A 129 2.53 8.45 12.94
C PRO A 129 1.36 9.30 12.44
N TYR A 130 0.66 10.05 13.33
CA TYR A 130 -0.34 11.01 12.88
C TYR A 130 0.23 12.06 11.91
N LEU A 131 1.41 12.61 12.21
CA LEU A 131 2.07 13.56 11.31
C LEU A 131 2.50 12.88 10.00
N ALA A 132 2.95 11.63 10.04
CA ALA A 132 3.28 10.87 8.83
C ALA A 132 2.05 10.71 7.93
N GLY A 133 0.90 10.30 8.47
CA GLY A 133 -0.36 10.20 7.72
C GLY A 133 -0.82 11.56 7.17
N LEU A 134 -0.75 12.62 7.98
CA LEU A 134 -1.14 13.97 7.56
C LEU A 134 -0.28 14.50 6.39
N VAL A 135 1.03 14.31 6.48
CA VAL A 135 1.97 14.74 5.43
C VAL A 135 1.78 13.92 4.16
N SER A 136 1.58 12.60 4.30
CA SER A 136 1.21 11.72 3.18
C SER A 136 -0.01 12.27 2.44
N ALA A 137 -1.13 12.50 3.15
CA ALA A 137 -2.37 13.00 2.54
C ALA A 137 -2.17 14.35 1.84
N ARG A 138 -1.44 15.29 2.48
CA ARG A 138 -1.21 16.62 1.92
C ARG A 138 -0.40 16.57 0.63
N GLU A 139 0.69 15.81 0.62
CA GLU A 139 1.59 15.77 -0.55
C GLU A 139 1.01 14.90 -1.68
N GLU A 140 0.42 13.74 -1.37
CA GLU A 140 -0.11 12.86 -2.41
C GLU A 140 -1.36 13.44 -3.09
N THR A 141 -2.24 14.12 -2.33
CA THR A 141 -3.43 14.74 -2.93
C THR A 141 -3.11 15.96 -3.78
N ALA A 142 -1.98 16.65 -3.54
CA ALA A 142 -1.47 17.69 -4.43
C ALA A 142 -1.08 17.13 -5.82
N LEU A 143 -0.70 15.85 -5.89
CA LEU A 143 -0.40 15.16 -7.15
C LEU A 143 -1.67 14.65 -7.85
N GLY A 144 -2.79 14.52 -7.12
CA GLY A 144 -4.03 13.92 -7.61
C GLY A 144 -4.23 12.46 -7.20
N VAL A 145 -3.38 11.94 -6.31
CA VAL A 145 -3.58 10.64 -5.65
C VAL A 145 -4.82 10.72 -4.76
N ASN A 146 -5.58 9.62 -4.72
CA ASN A 146 -6.82 9.53 -3.93
C ASN A 146 -7.00 8.17 -3.22
N VAL A 147 -6.02 7.27 -3.34
CA VAL A 147 -5.90 6.05 -2.55
C VAL A 147 -4.50 5.97 -1.98
N ASN A 148 -4.37 5.70 -0.69
CA ASN A 148 -3.08 5.41 -0.07
C ASN A 148 -3.04 3.93 0.31
N PHE A 149 -2.08 3.19 -0.24
CA PHE A 149 -1.84 1.77 0.05
C PHE A 149 -1.10 1.55 1.38
N ASP A 150 -1.35 2.38 2.39
CA ASP A 150 -0.70 2.35 3.70
C ASP A 150 -1.71 2.80 4.80
N PRO A 151 -1.50 2.42 6.07
CA PRO A 151 -0.28 1.84 6.66
C PRO A 151 -0.16 0.32 6.56
N CYS A 152 1.08 -0.16 6.69
CA CYS A 152 1.35 -1.54 7.05
C CYS A 152 0.82 -1.86 8.47
N VAL A 153 -0.15 -2.79 8.57
CA VAL A 153 -0.75 -3.24 9.84
C VAL A 153 -0.27 -4.64 10.27
N ASP A 154 0.80 -5.12 9.65
CA ASP A 154 1.45 -6.37 10.04
C ASP A 154 2.08 -6.29 11.44
N ILE A 155 2.29 -7.45 12.05
CA ILE A 155 2.93 -7.57 13.38
C ILE A 155 4.25 -8.30 13.20
N VAL A 156 5.36 -7.62 13.49
CA VAL A 156 6.69 -8.25 13.38
C VAL A 156 6.97 -9.09 14.62
N GLN A 157 6.61 -10.37 14.54
CA GLN A 157 6.90 -11.35 15.58
C GLN A 157 8.27 -12.03 15.38
N ASN A 158 8.73 -12.10 14.12
CA ASN A 158 10.04 -12.63 13.78
C ASN A 158 10.99 -11.51 13.35
N TRP A 159 12.02 -11.24 14.15
CA TRP A 159 13.03 -10.23 13.85
C TRP A 159 13.86 -10.54 12.58
N ARG A 160 13.81 -11.78 12.08
CA ARG A 160 14.43 -12.20 10.81
C ARG A 160 13.55 -11.94 9.58
N ASN A 161 12.30 -11.51 9.76
CA ASN A 161 11.45 -11.13 8.64
C ASN A 161 12.13 -10.03 7.82
N THR A 162 12.26 -10.29 6.52
CA THR A 162 13.05 -9.45 5.61
C THR A 162 12.24 -8.34 4.94
N ILE A 163 10.90 -8.40 4.99
CA ILE A 163 10.03 -7.51 4.20
C ILE A 163 9.21 -6.54 5.02
N VAL A 164 8.75 -6.93 6.22
CA VAL A 164 7.99 -6.08 7.12
C VAL A 164 8.94 -5.23 7.95
N ASN A 165 9.82 -5.83 8.75
CA ASN A 165 10.87 -5.19 9.54
C ASN A 165 10.56 -3.74 10.01
N THR A 166 11.23 -2.72 9.48
CA THR A 166 11.05 -1.31 9.87
C THR A 166 9.72 -0.67 9.44
N ARG A 167 8.93 -1.34 8.61
CA ARG A 167 7.61 -0.88 8.13
C ARG A 167 6.49 -1.15 9.13
N ALA A 168 6.61 -2.18 9.98
CA ALA A 168 5.59 -2.41 11.00
C ALA A 168 5.65 -1.39 12.12
N TYR A 169 4.49 -1.12 12.66
CA TYR A 169 4.27 -0.19 13.77
C TYR A 169 4.34 -0.86 15.15
N GLY A 170 4.74 -2.13 15.20
CA GLY A 170 4.96 -2.83 16.46
C GLY A 170 5.12 -4.34 16.34
N THR A 171 5.39 -4.93 17.50
CA THR A 171 5.60 -6.38 17.66
C THR A 171 4.41 -7.11 18.29
N ASN A 172 3.33 -6.37 18.59
CA ASN A 172 2.07 -6.90 19.12
C ASN A 172 0.86 -6.06 18.65
N ALA A 173 -0.35 -6.57 18.87
CA ALA A 173 -1.57 -5.92 18.39
C ALA A 173 -1.87 -4.58 19.06
N ASP A 174 -1.50 -4.36 20.32
CA ASP A 174 -1.77 -3.10 21.03
C ASP A 174 -0.99 -1.94 20.41
N ASP A 175 0.31 -2.14 20.19
CA ASP A 175 1.18 -1.13 19.60
C ASP A 175 0.79 -0.87 18.15
N VAL A 176 0.58 -1.94 17.36
CA VAL A 176 0.16 -1.79 15.96
C VAL A 176 -1.15 -1.02 15.87
N ILE A 177 -2.18 -1.36 16.66
CA ILE A 177 -3.45 -0.59 16.68
C ILE A 177 -3.20 0.87 17.06
N THR A 178 -2.42 1.12 18.13
CA THR A 178 -2.19 2.47 18.64
C THR A 178 -1.59 3.39 17.57
N TYR A 179 -0.52 2.95 16.92
CA TYR A 179 0.20 3.82 15.99
C TYR A 179 -0.41 3.83 14.58
N THR A 180 -0.96 2.71 14.09
CA THR A 180 -1.62 2.70 12.76
C THR A 180 -2.95 3.45 12.78
N SER A 181 -3.68 3.46 13.90
CA SER A 181 -4.88 4.31 14.05
C SER A 181 -4.51 5.78 13.99
N ALA A 182 -3.44 6.18 14.68
CA ALA A 182 -2.98 7.56 14.63
C ALA A 182 -2.54 7.98 13.22
N TYR A 183 -1.85 7.10 12.47
CA TYR A 183 -1.54 7.33 11.06
C TYR A 183 -2.81 7.56 10.22
N LEU A 184 -3.80 6.66 10.34
CA LEU A 184 -5.06 6.74 9.60
C LEU A 184 -5.89 8.00 9.96
N GLU A 185 -5.88 8.41 11.23
CA GLU A 185 -6.46 9.67 11.69
C GLU A 185 -5.78 10.87 11.02
N GLY A 186 -4.44 10.88 10.95
CA GLY A 186 -3.69 11.91 10.26
C GLY A 186 -3.99 11.96 8.77
N LEU A 187 -4.04 10.79 8.12
CA LEU A 187 -4.30 10.63 6.68
C LEU A 187 -5.65 11.23 6.26
N THR A 188 -6.65 11.20 7.14
CA THR A 188 -8.01 11.67 6.86
C THR A 188 -8.37 12.97 7.56
N ALA A 189 -7.42 13.62 8.24
CA ALA A 189 -7.68 14.82 9.03
C ALA A 189 -8.11 16.03 8.19
N GLU A 190 -7.57 16.17 6.98
CA GLU A 190 -7.75 17.38 6.15
C GLU A 190 -8.13 17.09 4.68
N ARG A 191 -8.07 15.83 4.24
CA ARG A 191 -8.23 15.44 2.84
C ARG A 191 -9.00 14.12 2.74
N ASP A 192 -9.77 13.99 1.67
CA ASP A 192 -10.45 12.74 1.33
C ASP A 192 -9.50 11.81 0.59
N VAL A 193 -8.92 10.84 1.30
CA VAL A 193 -8.10 9.77 0.75
C VAL A 193 -8.66 8.43 1.21
N ILE A 194 -8.74 7.46 0.31
CA ILE A 194 -9.12 6.09 0.65
C ILE A 194 -8.00 5.43 1.45
N GLN A 195 -8.34 4.95 2.65
CA GLN A 195 -7.43 4.22 3.52
C GLN A 195 -7.32 2.76 3.04
N CYS A 196 -6.10 2.24 2.91
CA CYS A 196 -5.87 0.84 2.58
C CYS A 196 -4.82 0.22 3.51
N ILE A 197 -5.26 -0.69 4.39
CA ILE A 197 -4.36 -1.43 5.28
C ILE A 197 -3.89 -2.73 4.63
N LYS A 198 -2.68 -3.17 4.99
CA LYS A 198 -2.01 -4.34 4.38
C LYS A 198 -1.09 -5.07 5.39
N HIS A 199 -0.75 -6.35 5.17
CA HIS A 199 -1.12 -7.21 4.04
C HIS A 199 -1.94 -8.39 4.57
N PHE A 200 -3.24 -8.45 4.26
CA PHE A 200 -4.12 -9.50 4.79
C PHE A 200 -3.69 -10.88 4.27
N PRO A 201 -3.53 -11.91 5.13
CA PRO A 201 -4.03 -12.04 6.51
C PRO A 201 -2.99 -11.69 7.60
N GLY A 202 -1.84 -11.13 7.24
CA GLY A 202 -0.80 -10.65 8.16
C GLY A 202 0.55 -11.30 7.91
N ASP A 203 1.55 -10.48 7.61
CA ASP A 203 2.97 -10.85 7.48
C ASP A 203 3.72 -10.61 8.82
N GLY A 204 5.02 -10.87 8.89
CA GLY A 204 5.88 -10.62 10.05
C GLY A 204 6.08 -11.83 10.97
N LYS A 205 5.36 -12.94 10.72
CA LYS A 205 5.48 -14.20 11.48
C LYS A 205 6.66 -15.05 11.03
N GLU A 206 6.90 -15.09 9.72
CA GLU A 206 7.92 -15.91 9.09
C GLU A 206 9.10 -15.06 8.61
N GLU A 207 10.16 -15.67 8.06
CA GLU A 207 11.36 -14.92 7.66
C GLU A 207 11.43 -14.58 6.17
N ARG A 208 10.70 -15.30 5.31
CA ARG A 208 10.82 -15.17 3.85
C ARG A 208 9.94 -14.06 3.33
N ASP A 209 10.24 -13.64 2.11
CA ASP A 209 9.57 -12.54 1.41
C ASP A 209 8.55 -13.08 0.40
N GLN A 210 7.29 -12.64 0.49
CA GLN A 210 6.23 -13.00 -0.45
C GLN A 210 6.49 -12.56 -1.91
N HIS A 211 7.44 -11.63 -2.13
CA HIS A 211 7.94 -11.33 -3.48
C HIS A 211 8.64 -12.54 -4.11
N LEU A 212 9.23 -13.41 -3.29
CA LEU A 212 10.14 -14.48 -3.72
C LEU A 212 9.60 -15.89 -3.44
N VAL A 213 8.63 -16.05 -2.54
CA VAL A 213 8.00 -17.35 -2.22
C VAL A 213 6.55 -17.13 -1.77
N LEU A 214 5.78 -18.21 -1.55
CA LEU A 214 4.52 -18.10 -0.82
C LEU A 214 4.80 -17.71 0.64
N GLY A 215 4.24 -16.58 1.09
CA GLY A 215 4.26 -16.20 2.49
C GLY A 215 3.36 -17.14 3.31
N VAL A 216 3.75 -17.48 4.53
CA VAL A 216 2.97 -18.37 5.41
C VAL A 216 2.90 -17.82 6.82
N ASN A 217 1.68 -17.55 7.28
CA ASN A 217 1.39 -17.28 8.67
C ASN A 217 0.90 -18.57 9.34
N GLU A 218 1.72 -19.18 10.20
CA GLU A 218 1.45 -20.47 10.84
C GLU A 218 0.78 -20.34 12.22
N LEU A 219 0.15 -19.21 12.53
CA LEU A 219 -0.58 -19.08 13.80
C LEU A 219 -1.81 -19.99 13.82
N SER A 220 -2.10 -20.56 15.00
CA SER A 220 -3.40 -21.19 15.22
C SER A 220 -4.53 -20.16 15.10
N PRO A 221 -5.78 -20.58 14.79
CA PRO A 221 -6.90 -19.67 14.69
C PRO A 221 -7.09 -18.78 15.93
N GLU A 222 -6.89 -19.33 17.12
CA GLU A 222 -7.02 -18.60 18.39
C GLU A 222 -5.89 -17.59 18.62
N GLU A 223 -4.66 -17.90 18.20
CA GLU A 223 -3.54 -16.97 18.27
C GLU A 223 -3.70 -15.84 17.26
N TRP A 224 -4.13 -16.15 16.03
CA TRP A 224 -4.41 -15.15 15.00
C TRP A 224 -5.55 -14.22 15.43
N ASP A 225 -6.67 -14.78 15.93
CA ASP A 225 -7.82 -13.98 16.40
C ASP A 225 -7.46 -13.00 17.53
N LYS A 226 -6.49 -13.37 18.38
CA LYS A 226 -5.99 -12.53 19.49
C LYS A 226 -4.93 -11.52 19.08
N SER A 227 -4.33 -11.68 17.89
CA SER A 227 -3.26 -10.82 17.37
C SER A 227 -3.70 -10.09 16.09
N PHE A 228 -3.33 -10.57 14.91
CA PHE A 228 -3.66 -9.98 13.61
C PHE A 228 -5.17 -9.76 13.43
N GLY A 229 -5.98 -10.75 13.78
CA GLY A 229 -7.45 -10.66 13.69
C GLY A 229 -8.03 -9.54 14.55
N ARG A 230 -7.37 -9.19 15.67
CA ARG A 230 -7.75 -8.04 16.50
C ARG A 230 -7.42 -6.72 15.81
N VAL A 231 -6.27 -6.62 15.14
CA VAL A 231 -5.85 -5.43 14.38
C VAL A 231 -6.82 -5.19 13.21
N TYR A 232 -7.09 -6.22 12.39
CA TYR A 232 -8.03 -6.09 11.28
C TYR A 232 -9.43 -5.73 11.76
N ARG A 233 -9.95 -6.40 12.80
CA ARG A 233 -11.27 -6.07 13.37
C ARG A 233 -11.35 -4.62 13.81
N HIS A 234 -10.32 -4.13 14.51
CA HIS A 234 -10.28 -2.74 14.97
C HIS A 234 -10.42 -1.75 13.80
N HIS A 235 -9.64 -1.92 12.74
CA HIS A 235 -9.66 -1.02 11.59
C HIS A 235 -10.91 -1.14 10.74
N ILE A 236 -11.50 -2.33 10.63
CA ILE A 236 -12.81 -2.54 10.00
C ILE A 236 -13.90 -1.81 10.78
N GLU A 237 -13.92 -1.96 12.10
CA GLU A 237 -14.83 -1.24 13.00
C GLU A 237 -14.60 0.28 12.95
N ALA A 238 -13.35 0.72 12.74
CA ALA A 238 -12.97 2.13 12.58
C ALA A 238 -13.31 2.70 11.21
N GLY A 239 -13.41 1.87 10.16
CA GLY A 239 -13.98 2.25 8.86
C GLY A 239 -13.05 2.26 7.69
N VAL A 240 -11.97 1.50 7.77
CA VAL A 240 -11.05 1.36 6.66
C VAL A 240 -11.80 0.97 5.39
N GLU A 241 -11.56 1.72 4.31
CA GLU A 241 -12.26 1.55 3.05
C GLU A 241 -11.75 0.36 2.24
N MET A 242 -10.45 0.11 2.31
CA MET A 242 -9.78 -0.89 1.48
C MET A 242 -8.84 -1.78 2.31
N ILE A 243 -8.71 -3.04 1.91
CA ILE A 243 -7.72 -3.98 2.45
C ILE A 243 -6.96 -4.59 1.28
N MET A 244 -5.63 -4.55 1.34
CA MET A 244 -4.78 -5.26 0.40
C MET A 244 -4.54 -6.68 0.92
N ALA A 245 -4.93 -7.67 0.13
CA ALA A 245 -4.65 -9.08 0.38
C ALA A 245 -3.24 -9.41 -0.12
N GLY A 246 -2.37 -9.85 0.79
CA GLY A 246 -1.03 -10.32 0.47
C GLY A 246 -1.06 -11.73 -0.14
N HIS A 247 0.05 -12.11 -0.74
CA HIS A 247 0.32 -13.46 -1.21
C HIS A 247 0.80 -14.35 -0.07
N ILE A 248 -0.03 -14.42 0.97
CA ILE A 248 0.27 -15.05 2.26
C ILE A 248 -0.85 -16.05 2.59
N ALA A 249 -0.48 -17.29 2.89
CA ALA A 249 -1.38 -18.33 3.37
C ALA A 249 -1.55 -18.25 4.90
N LEU A 250 -2.66 -18.77 5.40
CA LEU A 250 -2.96 -18.91 6.83
C LEU A 250 -3.47 -20.35 7.08
N PRO A 251 -2.60 -21.37 6.95
CA PRO A 251 -3.02 -22.75 6.68
C PRO A 251 -3.94 -23.35 7.74
N TYR A 252 -3.61 -23.19 9.02
CA TYR A 252 -4.41 -23.72 10.12
C TYR A 252 -5.79 -23.08 10.22
N TYR A 253 -5.91 -21.83 9.80
CA TYR A 253 -7.20 -21.14 9.76
C TYR A 253 -8.00 -21.53 8.52
N GLN A 254 -7.35 -21.66 7.36
CA GLN A 254 -7.97 -22.20 6.14
C GLN A 254 -8.57 -23.58 6.42
N GLN A 255 -7.80 -24.50 7.02
CA GLN A 255 -8.28 -25.82 7.42
C GLN A 255 -9.38 -25.77 8.48
N ARG A 256 -9.40 -24.75 9.35
CA ARG A 256 -10.47 -24.56 10.36
C ARG A 256 -11.80 -24.13 9.73
N LEU A 257 -11.74 -23.32 8.67
CA LEU A 257 -12.89 -22.82 7.92
C LEU A 257 -13.40 -23.86 6.92
N ASN A 258 -12.47 -24.54 6.24
CA ASN A 258 -12.74 -25.63 5.32
C ASN A 258 -11.91 -26.89 5.69
N PRO A 259 -12.46 -27.79 6.53
CA PRO A 259 -11.77 -29.01 6.97
C PRO A 259 -11.44 -30.03 5.89
N SER A 260 -11.91 -29.84 4.65
CA SER A 260 -11.52 -30.72 3.54
C SER A 260 -10.20 -30.32 2.89
N LEU A 261 -9.67 -29.12 3.16
CA LEU A 261 -8.41 -28.66 2.60
C LEU A 261 -7.26 -29.49 3.16
N THR A 262 -6.42 -29.99 2.26
CA THR A 262 -5.11 -30.55 2.57
C THR A 262 -4.02 -29.51 2.32
N ASP A 263 -2.77 -29.80 2.70
CA ASP A 263 -1.65 -28.88 2.49
C ASP A 263 -1.45 -28.53 1.00
N GLU A 264 -1.79 -29.44 0.07
CA GLU A 264 -1.71 -29.22 -1.37
C GLU A 264 -2.77 -28.22 -1.89
N ASP A 265 -3.86 -28.03 -1.14
CA ASP A 265 -4.96 -27.14 -1.49
C ASP A 265 -4.76 -25.71 -0.93
N ILE A 266 -3.73 -25.49 -0.11
CA ILE A 266 -3.49 -24.21 0.55
C ILE A 266 -2.98 -23.16 -0.44
N LEU A 267 -3.79 -22.13 -0.63
CA LEU A 267 -3.51 -20.99 -1.49
C LEU A 267 -3.28 -19.71 -0.67
N PRO A 268 -2.57 -18.70 -1.23
CA PRO A 268 -2.45 -17.38 -0.60
C PRO A 268 -3.83 -16.70 -0.48
N ALA A 269 -3.96 -15.74 0.43
CA ALA A 269 -5.20 -14.97 0.63
C ALA A 269 -5.77 -14.37 -0.67
N THR A 270 -4.92 -13.93 -1.60
CA THR A 270 -5.35 -13.43 -2.91
C THR A 270 -6.13 -14.45 -3.77
N LEU A 271 -6.04 -15.74 -3.46
CA LEU A 271 -6.66 -16.84 -4.21
C LEU A 271 -7.54 -17.77 -3.33
N ALA A 272 -7.64 -17.50 -2.03
CA ALA A 272 -8.30 -18.35 -1.05
C ALA A 272 -9.69 -17.79 -0.66
N PRO A 273 -10.81 -18.33 -1.22
CA PRO A 273 -12.16 -17.85 -0.89
C PRO A 273 -12.48 -17.96 0.60
N GLU A 274 -11.97 -18.97 1.29
CA GLU A 274 -12.16 -19.14 2.73
C GLU A 274 -11.50 -18.01 3.55
N LEU A 275 -10.41 -17.39 3.05
CA LEU A 275 -9.80 -16.24 3.73
C LEU A 275 -10.51 -14.92 3.38
N ILE A 276 -10.88 -14.71 2.13
CA ILE A 276 -11.49 -13.44 1.72
C ILE A 276 -12.98 -13.39 2.03
N GLN A 277 -13.74 -14.43 1.67
CA GLN A 277 -15.18 -14.47 1.90
C GLN A 277 -15.46 -14.82 3.35
N ASP A 278 -15.04 -16.01 3.80
CA ASP A 278 -15.50 -16.56 5.08
C ASP A 278 -14.83 -15.85 6.27
N LEU A 279 -13.52 -15.61 6.22
CA LEU A 279 -12.81 -14.91 7.29
C LEU A 279 -13.01 -13.40 7.23
N LEU A 280 -12.61 -12.75 6.13
CA LEU A 280 -12.57 -11.28 6.06
C LEU A 280 -13.97 -10.65 5.90
N LYS A 281 -14.73 -11.06 4.88
CA LYS A 281 -16.04 -10.43 4.58
C LYS A 281 -17.15 -10.92 5.53
N GLU A 282 -17.16 -12.19 5.89
CA GLU A 282 -18.20 -12.76 6.77
C GLU A 282 -17.83 -12.65 8.26
N LYS A 283 -16.77 -13.32 8.73
CA LYS A 283 -16.42 -13.35 10.17
C LYS A 283 -15.95 -12.01 10.72
N LEU A 284 -15.16 -11.25 9.97
CA LEU A 284 -14.72 -9.89 10.37
C LEU A 284 -15.68 -8.79 9.89
N GLU A 285 -16.74 -9.17 9.16
CA GLU A 285 -17.77 -8.25 8.66
C GLU A 285 -17.25 -7.11 7.76
N PHE A 286 -16.14 -7.34 7.05
CA PHE A 286 -15.58 -6.33 6.17
C PHE A 286 -16.52 -6.05 4.98
N ASN A 287 -17.04 -4.83 4.92
CA ASN A 287 -17.90 -4.37 3.85
C ASN A 287 -17.15 -3.58 2.76
N GLY A 288 -15.87 -3.23 2.95
CA GLY A 288 -15.08 -2.42 2.02
C GLY A 288 -14.57 -3.16 0.78
N LEU A 289 -13.57 -2.57 0.11
CA LEU A 289 -12.95 -3.11 -1.09
C LEU A 289 -11.72 -3.96 -0.75
N VAL A 290 -11.57 -5.13 -1.37
CA VAL A 290 -10.35 -5.95 -1.30
C VAL A 290 -9.56 -5.81 -2.59
N ILE A 291 -8.28 -5.46 -2.52
CA ILE A 291 -7.37 -5.45 -3.67
C ILE A 291 -6.29 -6.50 -3.47
N THR A 292 -5.82 -7.14 -4.54
CA THR A 292 -4.63 -8.00 -4.42
C THR A 292 -3.38 -7.16 -4.14
N ASP A 293 -2.34 -7.76 -3.55
CA ASP A 293 -0.98 -7.26 -3.71
C ASP A 293 -0.50 -7.47 -5.17
N ALA A 294 0.70 -7.01 -5.48
CA ALA A 294 1.20 -6.92 -6.86
C ALA A 294 1.32 -8.30 -7.53
N SER A 295 0.53 -8.52 -8.59
CA SER A 295 0.29 -9.84 -9.19
C SER A 295 1.49 -10.56 -9.82
N HIS A 296 2.64 -9.90 -9.96
CA HIS A 296 3.86 -10.50 -10.49
C HIS A 296 4.72 -11.19 -9.42
N MET A 297 4.41 -10.97 -8.14
CA MET A 297 5.14 -11.54 -7.03
C MET A 297 5.04 -13.08 -7.02
N LEU A 298 6.13 -13.75 -6.62
CA LEU A 298 6.22 -15.20 -6.74
C LEU A 298 5.25 -15.93 -5.81
N GLY A 299 4.85 -15.33 -4.68
CA GLY A 299 3.84 -15.91 -3.79
C GLY A 299 2.48 -16.17 -4.46
N MET A 300 2.12 -15.41 -5.50
CA MET A 300 0.93 -15.66 -6.30
C MET A 300 1.23 -16.47 -7.56
N THR A 301 2.27 -16.09 -8.29
CA THR A 301 2.55 -16.68 -9.61
C THR A 301 3.01 -18.13 -9.55
N ALA A 302 3.52 -18.59 -8.39
CA ALA A 302 3.84 -20.00 -8.16
C ALA A 302 2.60 -20.87 -7.87
N ALA A 303 1.46 -20.28 -7.50
CA ALA A 303 0.31 -21.03 -7.00
C ALA A 303 -0.51 -21.67 -8.12
N MET A 304 -0.66 -21.00 -9.27
CA MET A 304 -1.46 -21.48 -10.40
C MET A 304 -0.88 -20.94 -11.73
N ARG A 305 -1.37 -21.48 -12.87
CA ARG A 305 -1.09 -20.85 -14.16
C ARG A 305 -1.73 -19.46 -14.20
N ARG A 306 -1.10 -18.52 -14.90
CA ARG A 306 -1.55 -17.13 -15.02
C ARG A 306 -2.96 -16.98 -15.59
N GLU A 307 -3.29 -17.75 -16.63
CA GLU A 307 -4.65 -17.76 -17.19
C GLU A 307 -5.72 -18.20 -16.19
N ASP A 308 -5.33 -18.93 -15.14
CA ASP A 308 -6.23 -19.41 -14.10
C ASP A 308 -6.27 -18.44 -12.90
N TYR A 309 -5.11 -17.97 -12.39
CA TYR A 309 -5.11 -17.10 -11.19
C TYR A 309 -5.71 -15.71 -11.43
N VAL A 310 -5.62 -15.17 -12.65
CA VAL A 310 -6.10 -13.81 -12.96
C VAL A 310 -7.59 -13.68 -12.66
N PRO A 311 -8.48 -14.50 -13.26
CA PRO A 311 -9.90 -14.48 -12.89
C PRO A 311 -10.17 -15.13 -11.53
N ALA A 312 -9.36 -16.10 -11.08
CA ALA A 312 -9.59 -16.75 -9.78
C ALA A 312 -9.42 -15.77 -8.60
N ALA A 313 -8.55 -14.77 -8.68
CA ALA A 313 -8.41 -13.77 -7.63
C ALA A 313 -9.70 -12.98 -7.40
N ILE A 314 -10.38 -12.60 -8.50
CA ILE A 314 -11.67 -11.90 -8.42
C ILE A 314 -12.77 -12.86 -7.94
N ALA A 315 -12.77 -14.10 -8.42
CA ALA A 315 -13.71 -15.14 -8.00
C ALA A 315 -13.58 -15.47 -6.50
N ALA A 316 -12.34 -15.54 -5.99
CA ALA A 316 -12.04 -15.77 -4.57
C ALA A 316 -12.59 -14.66 -3.67
N GLY A 317 -12.73 -13.44 -4.20
CA GLY A 317 -13.38 -12.34 -3.50
C GLY A 317 -12.62 -11.03 -3.52
N CYS A 318 -11.43 -10.97 -4.12
CA CYS A 318 -10.79 -9.69 -4.41
C CYS A 318 -11.65 -8.90 -5.39
N ASP A 319 -11.71 -7.59 -5.21
CA ASP A 319 -12.52 -6.68 -6.01
C ASP A 319 -11.68 -5.98 -7.09
N MET A 320 -10.38 -5.78 -6.84
CA MET A 320 -9.42 -5.29 -7.82
C MET A 320 -8.15 -6.14 -7.88
N PHE A 321 -7.55 -6.19 -9.05
CA PHE A 321 -6.31 -6.89 -9.39
C PHE A 321 -5.19 -5.86 -9.58
N LEU A 322 -4.18 -5.91 -8.72
CA LEU A 322 -3.08 -4.95 -8.70
C LEU A 322 -1.98 -5.35 -9.68
N PHE A 323 -1.86 -4.53 -10.72
CA PHE A 323 -0.93 -4.57 -11.85
C PHE A 323 -1.29 -5.58 -12.93
N PHE A 324 -1.14 -5.12 -14.18
CA PHE A 324 -1.04 -6.02 -15.32
C PHE A 324 0.40 -6.49 -15.42
N ASN A 325 0.63 -7.80 -15.52
CA ASN A 325 1.94 -8.34 -15.85
C ASN A 325 2.18 -8.22 -17.38
N ASN A 326 1.14 -8.45 -18.18
CA ASN A 326 1.06 -8.27 -19.63
C ASN A 326 -0.39 -7.86 -19.92
N LEU A 327 -0.55 -6.64 -20.42
CA LEU A 327 -1.85 -5.99 -20.56
C LEU A 327 -2.85 -6.79 -21.40
N GLU A 328 -2.42 -7.30 -22.55
CA GLU A 328 -3.31 -8.01 -23.48
C GLU A 328 -3.69 -9.38 -22.93
N GLU A 329 -2.72 -10.13 -22.40
CA GLU A 329 -2.98 -11.47 -21.84
C GLU A 329 -3.87 -11.41 -20.60
N ASP A 330 -3.56 -10.56 -19.60
CA ASP A 330 -4.32 -10.53 -18.36
C ASP A 330 -5.76 -10.02 -18.59
N PHE A 331 -5.93 -9.03 -19.47
CA PHE A 331 -7.26 -8.55 -19.82
C PHE A 331 -8.10 -9.66 -20.46
N GLU A 332 -7.54 -10.38 -21.43
CA GLU A 332 -8.21 -11.51 -22.07
C GLU A 332 -8.45 -12.68 -21.10
N PHE A 333 -7.52 -12.97 -20.19
CA PHE A 333 -7.72 -14.01 -19.18
C PHE A 333 -8.87 -13.66 -18.23
N MET A 334 -8.93 -12.41 -17.76
CA MET A 334 -10.02 -11.93 -16.90
C MET A 334 -11.36 -11.99 -17.64
N LEU A 335 -11.42 -11.46 -18.86
CA LEU A 335 -12.62 -11.44 -19.69
C LEU A 335 -13.12 -12.85 -20.04
N ASN A 336 -12.21 -13.75 -20.39
CA ASN A 336 -12.55 -15.15 -20.67
C ASN A 336 -12.95 -15.90 -19.40
N GLY A 337 -12.35 -15.60 -18.24
CA GLY A 337 -12.76 -16.13 -16.96
C GLY A 337 -14.20 -15.77 -16.62
N TYR A 338 -14.60 -14.51 -16.84
CA TYR A 338 -15.98 -14.07 -16.72
C TYR A 338 -16.91 -14.78 -17.72
N ARG A 339 -16.57 -14.77 -19.02
CA ARG A 339 -17.38 -15.44 -20.07
C ARG A 339 -17.57 -16.94 -19.84
N LYS A 340 -16.60 -17.61 -19.19
CA LYS A 340 -16.67 -19.03 -18.84
C LYS A 340 -17.36 -19.29 -17.49
N GLY A 341 -17.77 -18.25 -16.77
CA GLY A 341 -18.45 -18.35 -15.48
C GLY A 341 -17.55 -18.63 -14.28
N VAL A 342 -16.22 -18.48 -14.41
CA VAL A 342 -15.29 -18.49 -13.27
C VAL A 342 -15.60 -17.32 -12.34
N ILE A 343 -15.78 -16.14 -12.93
CA ILE A 343 -16.37 -14.98 -12.25
C ILE A 343 -17.86 -14.97 -12.60
N THR A 344 -18.73 -15.08 -11.59
CA THR A 344 -20.18 -15.01 -11.81
C THR A 344 -20.65 -13.57 -12.00
N ASP A 345 -21.80 -13.34 -12.63
CA ASP A 345 -22.41 -12.01 -12.77
C ASP A 345 -22.58 -11.32 -11.41
N GLU A 346 -23.05 -12.06 -10.40
CA GLU A 346 -23.23 -11.56 -9.03
C GLU A 346 -21.89 -11.10 -8.43
N ARG A 347 -20.82 -11.90 -8.62
CA ARG A 347 -19.49 -11.56 -8.11
C ARG A 347 -18.90 -10.36 -8.83
N LEU A 348 -19.01 -10.30 -10.16
CA LEU A 348 -18.55 -9.17 -10.96
C LEU A 348 -19.28 -7.88 -10.55
N HIS A 349 -20.61 -7.94 -10.42
CA HIS A 349 -21.42 -6.79 -10.01
C HIS A 349 -21.06 -6.33 -8.59
N ASP A 350 -20.82 -7.26 -7.65
CA ASP A 350 -20.39 -6.90 -6.29
C ASP A 350 -19.04 -6.16 -6.28
N ALA A 351 -18.04 -6.68 -7.01
CA ALA A 351 -16.73 -6.02 -7.14
C ALA A 351 -16.86 -4.61 -7.72
N LEU A 352 -17.64 -4.46 -8.80
CA LEU A 352 -17.82 -3.18 -9.47
C LEU A 352 -18.59 -2.17 -8.62
N ARG A 353 -19.60 -2.60 -7.86
CA ARG A 353 -20.30 -1.74 -6.91
C ARG A 353 -19.35 -1.24 -5.82
N ARG A 354 -18.43 -2.07 -5.34
CA ARG A 354 -17.39 -1.65 -4.37
C ARG A 354 -16.43 -0.63 -4.98
N ILE A 355 -15.95 -0.86 -6.20
CA ILE A 355 -15.03 0.05 -6.91
C ILE A 355 -15.70 1.41 -7.17
N LEU A 356 -16.86 1.40 -7.83
CA LEU A 356 -17.63 2.60 -8.14
C LEU A 356 -18.09 3.29 -6.85
N GLY A 357 -18.40 2.53 -5.80
CA GLY A 357 -18.77 3.07 -4.50
C GLY A 357 -17.67 3.94 -3.88
N LEU A 358 -16.40 3.53 -3.97
CA LEU A 358 -15.28 4.36 -3.46
C LEU A 358 -15.07 5.60 -4.33
N LYS A 359 -15.22 5.48 -5.66
CA LYS A 359 -15.18 6.63 -6.58
C LYS A 359 -16.30 7.63 -6.30
N ALA A 360 -17.48 7.13 -5.93
CA ALA A 360 -18.63 7.95 -5.54
C ALA A 360 -18.42 8.62 -4.18
N LYS A 361 -17.88 7.90 -3.18
CA LYS A 361 -17.53 8.42 -1.85
C LYS A 361 -16.59 9.62 -1.94
N LEU A 362 -15.59 9.55 -2.81
CA LEU A 362 -14.63 10.64 -3.08
C LEU A 362 -15.19 11.77 -3.97
N ASN A 363 -16.44 11.63 -4.44
CA ASN A 363 -17.10 12.53 -5.39
C ASN A 363 -16.31 12.75 -6.69
N LEU A 364 -15.56 11.74 -7.16
CA LEU A 364 -14.71 11.91 -8.34
C LEU A 364 -15.52 12.24 -9.61
N HIS A 365 -16.71 11.66 -9.74
CA HIS A 365 -17.62 11.92 -10.85
C HIS A 365 -18.16 13.35 -10.86
N ILE A 366 -18.43 13.93 -9.68
CA ILE A 366 -18.83 15.33 -9.53
C ILE A 366 -17.66 16.24 -9.89
N LYS A 367 -16.47 15.98 -9.33
CA LYS A 367 -15.24 16.71 -9.63
C LYS A 367 -14.91 16.68 -11.13
N GLN A 368 -15.13 15.55 -11.79
CA GLN A 368 -14.94 15.43 -13.24
C GLN A 368 -15.94 16.29 -14.02
N ALA A 369 -17.23 16.23 -13.68
CA ALA A 369 -18.28 17.01 -14.35
C ALA A 369 -18.12 18.52 -14.16
N GLU A 370 -17.58 18.94 -13.01
CA GLU A 370 -17.32 20.35 -12.68
C GLU A 370 -15.95 20.84 -13.17
N GLY A 371 -15.09 19.95 -13.69
CA GLY A 371 -13.75 20.31 -14.16
C GLY A 371 -12.74 20.60 -13.03
N THR A 372 -12.98 20.10 -11.81
CA THR A 372 -12.15 20.30 -10.62
C THR A 372 -11.35 19.05 -10.22
N LEU A 373 -11.45 17.97 -11.01
CA LEU A 373 -10.71 16.72 -10.78
C LEU A 373 -9.20 16.88 -11.02
N LEU A 374 -8.82 17.69 -12.01
CA LEU A 374 -7.43 17.89 -12.40
C LEU A 374 -6.74 18.89 -11.46
N LYS A 375 -5.45 18.64 -11.21
CA LYS A 375 -4.62 19.40 -10.27
C LYS A 375 -3.81 20.47 -10.96
N SER A 376 -3.52 21.56 -10.24
CA SER A 376 -2.71 22.67 -10.75
C SER A 376 -1.31 22.69 -10.15
N ALA A 377 -0.35 23.25 -10.89
CA ALA A 377 1.07 23.21 -10.53
C ALA A 377 1.39 23.96 -9.23
N ASP A 378 0.57 24.92 -8.81
CA ASP A 378 0.72 25.64 -7.54
C ASP A 378 0.45 24.75 -6.31
N GLU A 379 -0.36 23.68 -6.45
CA GLU A 379 -0.57 22.70 -5.38
C GLU A 379 0.71 21.97 -5.00
N LEU A 380 1.69 21.86 -5.92
CA LEU A 380 2.97 21.18 -5.69
C LEU A 380 3.84 21.90 -4.65
N ALA A 381 3.56 23.17 -4.33
CA ALA A 381 4.32 23.93 -3.34
C ALA A 381 4.22 23.37 -1.91
N ILE A 382 3.26 22.47 -1.65
CA ILE A 382 3.14 21.79 -0.35
C ILE A 382 4.21 20.71 -0.13
N ILE A 383 4.76 20.15 -1.23
CA ILE A 383 5.74 19.06 -1.19
C ILE A 383 7.05 19.60 -0.62
N GLY A 384 7.52 19.01 0.48
CA GLY A 384 8.77 19.45 1.12
C GLY A 384 8.69 20.83 1.77
N CYS A 385 7.49 21.32 2.12
CA CYS A 385 7.33 22.64 2.74
C CYS A 385 8.01 22.70 4.13
N GLU A 386 8.28 23.91 4.62
CA GLU A 386 9.02 24.12 5.89
C GLU A 386 8.36 23.44 7.09
N GLU A 387 7.03 23.40 7.13
CA GLU A 387 6.26 22.73 8.17
C GLU A 387 6.50 21.22 8.17
N HIS A 388 6.42 20.57 7.01
CA HIS A 388 6.67 19.14 6.87
C HIS A 388 8.11 18.80 7.27
N LEU A 389 9.10 19.61 6.85
CA LEU A 389 10.50 19.45 7.24
C LEU A 389 10.73 19.69 8.74
N ALA A 390 9.93 20.54 9.39
CA ALA A 390 9.99 20.71 10.84
C ALA A 390 9.47 19.47 11.59
N TRP A 391 8.39 18.87 11.10
CA TRP A 391 7.87 17.62 11.67
C TRP A 391 8.77 16.42 11.41
N GLN A 392 9.45 16.37 10.26
CA GLN A 392 10.53 15.39 10.02
C GLN A 392 11.61 15.46 11.10
N ARG A 393 12.06 16.68 11.46
CA ARG A 393 13.04 16.88 12.55
C ARG A 393 12.48 16.44 13.90
N GLU A 394 11.23 16.79 14.21
CA GLU A 394 10.55 16.35 15.45
C GLU A 394 10.52 14.82 15.56
N ALA A 395 10.14 14.13 14.48
CA ALA A 395 10.07 12.67 14.43
C ALA A 395 11.45 12.03 14.64
N ALA A 396 12.48 12.53 13.96
CA ALA A 396 13.85 12.06 14.10
C ALA A 396 14.36 12.21 15.55
N ASP A 397 14.12 13.36 16.19
CA ASP A 397 14.55 13.63 17.57
C ASP A 397 13.90 12.69 18.58
N LYS A 398 12.63 12.30 18.36
CA LYS A 398 11.89 11.42 19.27
C LYS A 398 12.19 9.93 19.07
N ALA A 399 12.52 9.51 17.85
CA ALA A 399 12.67 8.09 17.50
C ALA A 399 14.04 7.49 17.85
N ILE A 400 15.09 8.30 18.05
CA ILE A 400 16.44 7.80 18.37
C ILE A 400 16.43 7.09 19.73
N THR A 401 16.74 5.78 19.71
CA THR A 401 16.72 4.94 20.92
C THR A 401 18.14 4.53 21.34
N LEU A 402 18.57 4.95 22.54
CA LEU A 402 19.83 4.47 23.12
C LEU A 402 19.66 3.06 23.70
N LEU A 403 20.10 2.05 22.96
CA LEU A 403 20.00 0.64 23.38
C LEU A 403 21.06 0.24 24.42
N LYS A 404 22.30 0.72 24.26
CA LYS A 404 23.43 0.29 25.08
C LYS A 404 24.52 1.35 25.16
N ASP A 405 24.89 1.72 26.38
CA ASP A 405 26.09 2.53 26.67
C ASP A 405 26.84 1.99 27.89
N THR A 406 27.44 0.79 27.74
CA THR A 406 28.15 0.13 28.86
C THR A 406 29.49 0.80 29.20
N GLN A 407 30.07 1.55 28.26
CA GLN A 407 31.34 2.25 28.46
C GLN A 407 31.15 3.69 28.95
N LYS A 408 29.91 4.20 28.98
CA LYS A 408 29.57 5.59 29.33
C LYS A 408 30.31 6.60 28.44
N ASN A 409 30.33 6.32 27.13
CA ASN A 409 31.04 7.15 26.16
C ASN A 409 30.22 8.35 25.69
N LEU A 410 28.90 8.38 25.97
CA LEU A 410 28.02 9.44 25.53
C LEU A 410 27.77 10.50 26.63
N PRO A 411 27.66 11.80 26.27
CA PRO A 411 27.86 12.35 24.92
C PRO A 411 29.36 12.45 24.55
N ILE A 412 29.69 12.21 23.27
CA ILE A 412 31.03 12.48 22.74
C ILE A 412 31.23 13.99 22.49
N SER A 413 32.47 14.47 22.57
CA SER A 413 32.84 15.87 22.23
C SER A 413 34.19 15.91 21.51
N PRO A 414 34.52 16.96 20.74
CA PRO A 414 35.85 17.11 20.15
C PRO A 414 36.98 17.21 21.17
N GLU A 415 36.68 17.63 22.40
CA GLU A 415 37.67 17.71 23.50
C GLU A 415 38.10 16.32 23.99
N THR A 416 37.17 15.36 23.98
CA THR A 416 37.37 13.99 24.48
C THR A 416 37.60 12.98 23.36
N HIS A 417 37.06 13.22 22.18
CA HIS A 417 36.99 12.32 21.03
C HIS A 417 37.27 13.07 19.72
N ARG A 418 38.35 13.87 19.68
CA ARG A 418 38.70 14.74 18.53
C ARG A 418 38.68 14.04 17.18
N ARG A 419 39.21 12.82 17.11
CA ARG A 419 39.38 12.06 15.85
C ARG A 419 38.31 10.97 15.77
N ILE A 420 37.48 11.04 14.73
CA ILE A 420 36.42 10.07 14.45
C ILE A 420 36.79 9.29 13.20
N ARG A 421 36.66 7.96 13.27
CA ARG A 421 36.68 7.11 12.09
C ARG A 421 35.27 6.65 11.78
N LEU A 422 34.73 7.08 10.64
CA LEU A 422 33.36 6.79 10.23
C LEU A 422 33.33 5.49 9.42
N TYR A 423 32.65 4.47 9.94
CA TYR A 423 32.37 3.23 9.24
C TYR A 423 30.90 3.27 8.80
N TYR A 424 30.67 3.28 7.49
CA TYR A 424 29.32 3.17 6.93
C TYR A 424 29.13 1.75 6.43
N LEU A 425 28.14 1.07 7.01
CA LEU A 425 27.74 -0.28 6.61
C LEU A 425 26.42 -0.15 5.88
N GLU A 426 26.41 -0.56 4.63
CA GLU A 426 25.22 -0.62 3.79
C GLU A 426 24.84 -2.07 3.53
N GLY A 427 23.58 -2.28 3.14
CA GLY A 427 23.08 -3.58 2.70
C GLY A 427 23.66 -3.98 1.33
N GLU A 428 22.91 -4.78 0.59
CA GLU A 428 23.30 -5.22 -0.74
C GLU A 428 23.49 -4.03 -1.70
N LYS A 429 24.67 -3.96 -2.35
CA LYS A 429 24.92 -3.03 -3.45
C LYS A 429 24.07 -3.46 -4.65
N GLU A 430 23.33 -2.53 -5.26
CA GLU A 430 22.38 -2.76 -6.37
C GLU A 430 21.01 -3.36 -5.98
N GLY A 431 20.69 -3.44 -4.68
CA GLY A 431 19.32 -3.73 -4.23
C GLY A 431 18.34 -2.57 -4.50
N ILE A 432 17.02 -2.83 -4.37
CA ILE A 432 15.94 -1.84 -4.60
C ILE A 432 16.14 -0.56 -3.74
N MET A 433 16.76 -0.70 -2.56
CA MET A 433 17.16 0.40 -1.69
C MET A 433 18.70 0.55 -1.72
N ALA A 434 19.25 0.96 -2.86
CA ALA A 434 20.69 1.20 -2.97
C ALA A 434 21.12 2.35 -2.05
N ALA A 435 22.19 2.14 -1.29
CA ALA A 435 22.72 3.17 -0.42
C ALA A 435 23.37 4.31 -1.21
N SER A 436 23.16 5.54 -0.75
CA SER A 436 23.75 6.75 -1.32
C SER A 436 24.97 7.19 -0.51
N THR A 437 26.02 7.67 -1.19
CA THR A 437 27.17 8.31 -0.55
C THR A 437 26.78 9.62 0.16
N GLU A 438 25.63 10.20 -0.18
CA GLU A 438 25.12 11.45 0.38
C GLU A 438 24.92 11.37 1.90
N VAL A 439 24.51 10.22 2.44
CA VAL A 439 24.40 10.03 3.89
C VAL A 439 25.77 10.15 4.57
N VAL A 440 26.80 9.56 3.97
CA VAL A 440 28.18 9.60 4.48
C VAL A 440 28.72 11.01 4.43
N ASP A 441 28.51 11.71 3.31
CA ASP A 441 28.94 13.09 3.12
C ASP A 441 28.25 14.04 4.12
N ASN A 442 26.94 13.89 4.32
CA ASN A 442 26.17 14.67 5.27
C ASN A 442 26.62 14.44 6.72
N LEU A 443 26.82 13.18 7.13
CA LEU A 443 27.30 12.85 8.47
C LEU A 443 28.71 13.38 8.71
N LYS A 444 29.61 13.23 7.73
CA LYS A 444 30.96 13.77 7.80
C LYS A 444 30.93 15.28 7.97
N ALA A 445 30.19 16.00 7.11
CA ALA A 445 30.07 17.44 7.18
C ALA A 445 29.48 17.91 8.53
N ALA A 446 28.45 17.22 9.04
CA ALA A 446 27.82 17.56 10.32
C ALA A 446 28.76 17.37 11.53
N LEU A 447 29.66 16.38 11.48
CA LEU A 447 30.69 16.16 12.49
C LEU A 447 31.84 17.17 12.35
N GLU A 448 32.36 17.40 11.15
CA GLU A 448 33.43 18.39 10.92
C GLU A 448 33.00 19.80 11.31
N ALA A 449 31.75 20.18 11.02
CA ALA A 449 31.16 21.45 11.46
C ALA A 449 31.10 21.60 13.00
N ARG A 450 31.09 20.48 13.73
CA ARG A 450 31.16 20.45 15.21
C ARG A 450 32.59 20.39 15.75
N GLY A 451 33.61 20.39 14.88
CA GLY A 451 35.02 20.41 15.26
C GLY A 451 35.70 19.05 15.36
N TYR A 452 35.07 17.98 14.88
CA TYR A 452 35.69 16.65 14.79
C TYR A 452 36.61 16.54 13.57
N GLU A 453 37.68 15.77 13.68
CA GLU A 453 38.50 15.31 12.55
C GLU A 453 37.97 13.95 12.07
N VAL A 454 37.28 13.93 10.93
CA VAL A 454 36.59 12.73 10.45
C VAL A 454 37.37 12.05 9.32
N THR A 455 37.71 10.79 9.51
CA THR A 455 38.23 9.92 8.45
C THR A 455 37.17 8.90 8.07
N VAL A 456 36.69 8.93 6.84
CA VAL A 456 35.78 7.90 6.32
C VAL A 456 36.61 6.65 6.04
N ASN A 457 36.16 5.50 6.55
CA ASN A 457 36.81 4.24 6.23
C ASN A 457 36.53 3.84 4.78
N ASP A 458 37.58 3.63 4.00
CA ASP A 458 37.53 3.17 2.61
C ASP A 458 37.51 1.64 2.47
N GLY A 459 37.54 0.92 3.59
CA GLY A 459 37.58 -0.55 3.63
C GLY A 459 38.96 -1.14 3.35
N THR A 460 39.98 -0.32 3.09
CA THR A 460 41.34 -0.78 2.74
C THR A 460 42.31 -0.78 3.92
N THR A 461 41.93 -0.11 5.01
CA THR A 461 42.74 -0.03 6.23
C THR A 461 41.92 -0.46 7.45
N ARG A 462 42.55 -1.16 8.40
CA ARG A 462 41.91 -1.55 9.67
C ARG A 462 41.82 -0.35 10.61
#